data_AF-A0AAV1ZBG1-F1
#
_entry.id   AF-A0AAV1ZBG1-F1
#
_cell.length_a   1.000
_cell.length_b   1.000
_cell.length_c   1.000
_cell.angle_alpha   90.00
_cell.angle_beta   90.00
_cell.angle_gamma   90.00
#
_symmetry.space_group_name_H-M   'P 1'
#
loop_
_entity.id
_entity.type
_entity.pdbx_description
1 polymer ?
#
loop_
_entity_poly.entity_id
_entity_poly.type
_entity_poly.pdbx_seq_one_letter_code
_entity_poly.pdbx_strand_id
1 'polypeptide(L)' 'MKEVQSMKGRHNQNRMSVEYKMQFTVEQEKRDYETCGFEVPNLTTTKSFEYFKNWDKDVRFLSAIDLVVCKSPKCK' A
#
# COMPACT_ATOMS: atom_id res chain seq x y z
N MET A 1 3.61 2.09 11.57
CA MET A 1 3.41 2.87 12.82
C MET A 1 4.68 3.54 13.38
N LYS A 2 5.90 3.06 13.10
CA LYS A 2 7.15 3.71 13.56
C LYS A 2 7.51 5.00 12.81
N GLU A 3 7.17 5.11 11.52
CA GLU A 3 7.48 6.30 10.70
C GLU A 3 6.75 7.57 11.18
N VAL A 4 5.49 7.44 11.62
CA VAL A 4 4.71 8.55 12.20
C VAL A 4 5.33 9.08 13.49
N GLN A 5 5.98 8.22 14.28
CA GLN A 5 6.54 8.58 15.58
C GLN A 5 7.84 9.38 15.47
N SER A 6 8.63 9.18 14.40
CA SER A 6 9.89 9.91 14.18
C SER A 6 9.70 11.38 13.75
N MET A 7 8.48 11.80 13.43
CA MET A 7 8.18 13.15 12.91
C MET A 7 7.85 14.19 13.99
N LYS A 8 7.63 13.78 15.25
CA LYS A 8 7.19 14.64 16.37
C LYS A 8 8.27 15.57 16.97
N GLY A 9 9.39 15.79 16.28
CA GLY A 9 10.50 16.64 16.73
C GLY A 9 10.27 18.15 16.47
N ARG A 10 10.91 18.99 17.30
CA ARG A 10 10.74 20.47 17.46
C ARG A 10 11.08 21.36 16.24
N HIS A 11 10.49 21.13 15.06
CA HIS A 11 10.64 22.03 13.91
C HIS A 11 9.28 22.17 13.17
N ASN A 12 8.48 23.18 13.54
CA ASN A 12 7.01 23.08 13.53
C ASN A 12 6.25 23.66 12.33
N GLN A 13 6.85 24.32 11.33
CA GLN A 13 6.04 24.98 10.28
C GLN A 13 5.91 24.22 8.95
N ASN A 14 6.98 23.61 8.42
CA ASN A 14 6.90 22.85 7.16
C ASN A 14 6.44 21.38 7.33
N ARG A 15 6.21 20.93 8.57
CA ARG A 15 5.92 19.52 8.90
C ARG A 15 4.43 19.19 8.98
N MET A 16 3.60 20.15 9.35
CA MET A 16 2.14 19.97 9.46
C MET A 16 1.53 19.44 8.17
N SER A 17 2.02 19.91 7.00
CA SER A 17 1.53 19.43 5.70
C SER A 17 1.93 18.00 5.37
N VAL A 18 3.08 17.53 5.86
CA VAL A 18 3.57 16.16 5.59
C VAL A 18 2.86 15.16 6.49
N GLU A 19 2.74 15.49 7.78
CA GLU A 19 2.01 14.66 8.75
C GLU A 19 0.54 14.51 8.35
N TYR A 20 -0.09 15.62 7.95
CA TYR A 20 -1.47 15.59 7.44
C TYR A 20 -1.61 14.72 6.18
N LYS A 21 -0.70 14.85 5.21
CA LYS A 21 -0.71 14.02 3.99
C LYS A 21 -0.58 12.53 4.32
N MET A 22 0.36 12.16 5.20
CA MET A 22 0.55 10.76 5.60
C MET A 22 -0.68 10.21 6.33
N GLN A 23 -1.25 10.97 7.26
CA GLN A 23 -2.46 10.55 7.95
C GLN A 23 -3.63 10.39 6.98
N PHE A 24 -3.82 11.34 6.07
CA PHE A 24 -4.85 11.28 5.04
C PHE A 24 -4.68 10.04 4.15
N THR A 25 -3.45 9.74 3.72
CA THR A 25 -3.16 8.54 2.91
C THR A 25 -3.52 7.26 3.66
N VAL A 26 -3.12 7.13 4.93
CA VAL A 26 -3.45 5.94 5.74
C VAL A 26 -4.96 5.79 5.95
N GLU A 27 -5.68 6.90 6.15
CA GLU A 27 -7.14 6.89 6.27
C GLU A 27 -7.84 6.53 4.96
N GLN A 28 -7.33 7.04 3.83
CA GLN A 28 -7.83 6.70 2.50
C GLN A 28 -7.60 5.21 2.20
N GLU A 29 -6.40 4.71 2.47
CA GLU A 29 -6.06 3.30 2.36
C GLU A 29 -7.03 2.42 3.16
N LYS A 30 -7.30 2.76 4.42
CA LYS A 30 -8.28 2.01 5.22
C LYS A 30 -9.68 2.03 4.60
N ARG A 31 -10.13 3.18 4.10
CA ARG A 31 -11.43 3.30 3.42
C ARG A 31 -11.47 2.43 2.16
N ASP A 32 -10.42 2.43 1.35
CA ASP A 32 -10.35 1.66 0.12
C ASP A 32 -10.40 0.15 0.44
N TYR A 33 -9.61 -0.32 1.41
CA TYR A 33 -9.68 -1.72 1.88
C TYR A 33 -11.08 -2.15 2.34
N GLU A 34 -11.78 -1.25 3.03
CA GLU A 34 -13.13 -1.47 3.54
C GLU A 34 -14.22 -1.30 2.46
N THR A 35 -13.90 -0.83 1.26
CA THR A 35 -14.91 -0.57 0.22
C THR A 35 -14.59 -1.33 -1.08
N CYS A 36 -13.77 -0.74 -1.95
CA CYS A 36 -13.41 -1.30 -3.25
C CYS A 36 -12.31 -2.39 -3.17
N GLY A 37 -11.53 -2.41 -2.09
CA GLY A 37 -10.35 -3.26 -1.93
C GLY A 37 -9.08 -2.68 -2.55
N PHE A 38 -7.97 -3.35 -2.31
CA PHE A 38 -6.66 -3.02 -2.90
C PHE A 38 -6.22 -4.04 -3.91
N GLU A 39 -5.66 -3.57 -5.02
CA GLU A 39 -4.92 -4.42 -5.93
C GLU A 39 -3.54 -4.72 -5.34
N VAL A 40 -3.29 -6.00 -5.08
CA VAL A 40 -2.01 -6.49 -4.55
C VAL A 40 -1.51 -7.66 -5.40
N PRO A 41 -0.20 -7.89 -5.49
CA PRO A 41 0.34 -9.07 -6.17
C PRO A 41 -0.29 -10.36 -5.64
N ASN A 42 -0.67 -11.24 -6.55
CA ASN A 42 -1.24 -12.53 -6.19
C ASN A 42 -0.17 -13.42 -5.56
N LEU A 43 -0.25 -13.62 -4.25
CA LEU A 43 0.69 -14.48 -3.51
C LEU A 43 0.13 -15.90 -3.28
N THR A 44 -1.08 -16.19 -3.76
CA THR A 44 -1.76 -17.47 -3.48
C THR A 44 -1.42 -18.57 -4.48
N THR A 45 -1.01 -18.21 -5.69
CA THR A 45 -0.59 -19.19 -6.70
C THR A 45 0.93 -19.27 -6.78
N THR A 46 1.47 -20.47 -6.92
CA THR A 46 2.92 -20.70 -7.01
C THR A 46 3.54 -19.92 -8.18
N LYS A 47 2.87 -19.92 -9.35
CA LYS A 47 3.35 -19.24 -10.55
C LYS A 47 3.44 -17.72 -10.37
N SER A 48 2.37 -17.09 -9.88
CA SER A 48 2.35 -15.64 -9.66
C SER A 48 3.35 -15.21 -8.59
N PHE A 49 3.47 -16.02 -7.53
CA PHE A 49 4.43 -15.79 -6.45
C PHE A 49 5.88 -15.89 -6.95
N GLU A 50 6.23 -16.94 -7.71
CA GLU A 50 7.58 -17.10 -8.27
C GLU A 50 7.93 -15.97 -9.25
N TYR A 51 6.99 -15.56 -10.08
CA TYR A 51 7.18 -14.42 -10.98
C TYR A 51 7.45 -13.14 -10.19
N PHE A 52 6.59 -12.80 -9.23
CA PHE A 52 6.73 -11.59 -8.41
C PHE A 52 8.01 -11.58 -7.58
N LYS A 53 8.37 -12.73 -7.00
CA LYS A 53 9.59 -12.89 -6.19
C LYS A 53 10.88 -12.67 -7.00
N ASN A 54 10.90 -13.13 -8.26
CA ASN A 54 12.07 -13.03 -9.13
C ASN A 54 12.05 -11.77 -10.02
N TRP A 55 11.05 -10.91 -9.88
CA TRP A 55 10.95 -9.67 -10.63
C TRP A 55 12.12 -8.74 -10.30
N ASP A 56 12.80 -8.25 -11.35
CA ASP A 56 13.97 -7.38 -11.29
C ASP A 56 13.66 -5.91 -11.02
N LYS A 57 12.38 -5.59 -10.78
CA LYS A 57 11.85 -4.23 -10.56
C LYS A 57 11.84 -3.36 -11.82
N ASP A 58 12.00 -3.96 -13.00
CA ASP A 58 11.80 -3.25 -14.25
C ASP A 58 10.30 -2.96 -14.45
N VAL A 59 9.99 -1.67 -14.53
CA VAL A 59 8.63 -1.13 -14.65
C VAL A 59 7.91 -1.65 -15.89
N ARG A 60 8.65 -2.03 -16.95
CA ARG A 60 8.05 -2.61 -18.17
C ARG A 60 7.28 -3.89 -17.90
N PHE A 61 7.66 -4.63 -16.85
CA PHE A 61 7.05 -5.89 -16.47
C PHE A 61 6.02 -5.77 -15.35
N LEU A 62 5.70 -4.55 -14.91
CA LEU A 62 4.71 -4.33 -13.86
C LEU A 62 3.32 -4.84 -14.26
N SER A 63 2.92 -4.68 -15.52
CA SER A 63 1.65 -5.18 -16.06
C SER A 63 1.56 -6.70 -16.17
N ALA A 64 2.70 -7.39 -16.11
CA ALA A 64 2.77 -8.85 -16.14
C ALA A 64 2.71 -9.47 -14.73
N ILE A 65 2.76 -8.65 -13.67
CA ILE A 65 2.50 -9.11 -12.30
C ILE A 65 0.99 -9.37 -12.18
N ASP A 66 0.64 -10.61 -11.82
CA ASP A 66 -0.75 -10.96 -11.55
C ASP A 66 -1.21 -10.27 -10.25
N LEU A 67 -2.33 -9.55 -10.32
CA LEU A 67 -2.88 -8.77 -9.21
C LEU A 67 -4.24 -9.36 -8.79
N VAL A 68 -4.50 -9.34 -7.49
CA VAL A 68 -5.78 -9.72 -6.90
C VAL A 68 -6.30 -8.59 -6.03
N VAL A 69 -7.63 -8.43 -5.99
CA VAL A 69 -8.28 -7.46 -5.12
C VAL A 69 -8.41 -8.04 -3.72
N CYS A 70 -7.70 -7.45 -2.76
CA CYS A 70 -7.80 -7.75 -1.34
C CYS A 70 -8.72 -6.74 -0.67
N LYS A 71 -9.87 -7.20 -0.16
CA LYS A 71 -10.86 -6.37 0.53
C LYS A 71 -11.25 -6.98 1.88
N SER A 72 -11.78 -6.14 2.77
CA SER A 72 -12.25 -6.58 4.07
C SER A 72 -13.27 -7.73 3.94
N PRO A 73 -13.13 -8.84 4.71
CA PRO A 73 -14.07 -9.96 4.67
C PRO A 73 -15.49 -9.60 5.13
N LYS A 74 -15.64 -8.45 5.80
CA LYS A 74 -16.93 -7.93 6.27
C LYS A 74 -17.75 -7.27 5.15
N CYS A 75 -17.14 -7.02 4.00
CA CYS A 75 -17.77 -6.40 2.83
C CYS A 75 -18.22 -7.50 1.87
N LYS A 76 -19.29 -8.21 2.27
CA LYS A 76 -20.02 -9.12 1.39
C LYS A 76 -21.21 -8.41 0.77
#